data_AF-A0A9X9WFL4-F1
#
_entry.id   AF-A0A9X9WFL4-F1
#
_cell.length_a   1.000
_cell.length_b   1.000
_cell.length_c   1.000
_cell.angle_alpha   90.00
_cell.angle_beta   90.00
_cell.angle_gamma   90.00
#
_symmetry.space_group_name_H-M   'P 1'
#
loop_
_entity.id
_entity.type
_entity.pdbx_description
1 polymer ?
#
loop_
_entity_poly.entity_id
_entity_poly.type
_entity_poly.pdbx_seq_one_letter_code
_entity_poly.pdbx_strand_id
1 'polypeptide(L)'
;MPDSVPGTVTTRRSGGLRILLTNIMVATRSGTEIFIEQLADWFRRAGHTPIVYAPLVGPLGEAMRSRGHHVHDRIGAIEDPPDVIHGHHAGPTMTALAAFPAAPAIFVSHSVEAEFDRPPEHPGIRRHFAVSSLVAQRWASPSLPASRIEIMSNAVDLDRFAPRPALPPRPRRAALVTKYGSQAAMVREACAAAGLELEEVGAGVGRVTDDLPGLYRGADIVFASGRSALEAAATGCAVVLTEGPGLHGMIRPEAVDRVIAFNWGIHLLARPPSVRALAEAIAAYDPAEASEVARRVRRRCGLDSQGERLLGIYAGIRSAVAPNAAHHQAIAGFLESHVPSFAWDRWRVLARHFAPDAVPPSLLALAEARRQVEEEEAARVRDVEERAALQDEMERLRDRIASLETLQAATYASTSWRVTTPLRSVAAWLGRG
;
A
#
# COMPACT_ATOMS: atom_id res chain seq x y z
N MET A 1 24.02 -55.70 9.37
CA MET A 1 23.19 -54.98 8.38
C MET A 1 21.87 -54.66 9.05
N PRO A 2 21.66 -53.45 9.60
CA PRO A 2 20.34 -52.99 9.98
C PRO A 2 19.74 -52.15 8.85
N ASP A 3 18.60 -52.59 8.34
CA ASP A 3 17.81 -51.86 7.36
C ASP A 3 17.23 -50.59 7.98
N SER A 4 17.57 -49.47 7.36
CA SER A 4 17.01 -48.14 7.60
C SER A 4 15.55 -48.09 7.17
N VAL A 5 14.63 -47.89 8.11
CA VAL A 5 13.25 -47.48 7.82
C VAL A 5 13.27 -46.00 7.42
N PRO A 6 12.83 -45.62 6.21
CA PRO A 6 12.75 -44.22 5.81
C PRO A 6 11.70 -43.50 6.64
N GLY A 7 12.10 -42.36 7.21
CA GLY A 7 11.20 -41.46 7.93
C GLY A 7 9.98 -41.13 7.09
N THR A 8 8.81 -41.42 7.66
CA THR A 8 7.51 -41.03 7.16
C THR A 8 7.50 -39.51 7.00
N VAL A 9 7.59 -39.05 5.75
CA VAL A 9 7.22 -37.67 5.39
C VAL A 9 5.73 -37.58 5.66
N THR A 10 5.38 -37.00 6.81
CA THR A 10 4.00 -36.72 7.18
C THR A 10 3.45 -35.69 6.20
N THR A 11 2.84 -36.17 5.13
CA THR A 11 2.03 -35.39 4.21
C THR A 11 0.82 -34.87 4.97
N ARG A 12 0.95 -33.71 5.62
CA ARG A 12 -0.21 -32.94 6.10
C ARG A 12 -0.99 -32.42 4.88
N ARG A 13 -1.87 -33.25 4.34
CA ARG A 13 -2.96 -32.82 3.45
C ARG A 13 -4.27 -33.47 3.92
N SER A 14 -4.89 -32.84 4.92
CA SER A 14 -6.32 -32.99 5.25
C SER A 14 -6.84 -31.99 6.30
N GLY A 15 -6.13 -30.88 6.55
CA GLY A 15 -6.58 -29.82 7.47
C GLY A 15 -6.48 -28.44 6.81
N GLY A 16 -7.42 -27.54 7.12
CA GLY A 16 -7.39 -26.17 6.64
C GLY A 16 -6.21 -25.35 7.18
N LEU A 17 -5.89 -24.24 6.50
CA LEU A 17 -4.82 -23.32 6.92
C LEU A 17 -5.22 -22.54 8.18
N ARG A 18 -4.25 -22.26 9.04
CA ARG A 18 -4.33 -21.20 10.05
C ARG A 18 -3.84 -19.90 9.44
N ILE A 19 -4.73 -18.91 9.31
CA ILE A 19 -4.46 -17.68 8.56
C ILE A 19 -4.54 -16.51 9.53
N LEU A 20 -3.42 -15.84 9.80
CA LEU A 20 -3.40 -14.65 10.66
C LEU A 20 -3.66 -13.40 9.84
N LEU A 21 -4.82 -12.78 10.02
CA LEU A 21 -5.22 -11.50 9.45
C LEU A 21 -4.85 -10.38 10.43
N THR A 22 -4.02 -9.42 10.04
CA THR A 22 -3.67 -8.29 10.91
C THR A 22 -4.47 -7.05 10.56
N ASN A 23 -4.81 -6.22 11.54
CA ASN A 23 -5.37 -4.87 11.34
C ASN A 23 -4.90 -3.93 12.46
N ILE A 24 -4.95 -2.61 12.25
CA ILE A 24 -4.65 -1.63 13.30
C ILE A 24 -5.80 -1.55 14.31
N MET A 25 -7.02 -1.86 13.86
CA MET A 25 -8.22 -1.93 14.70
C MET A 25 -9.28 -2.83 14.09
N VAL A 26 -10.18 -3.35 14.92
CA VAL A 26 -11.47 -3.95 14.56
C VAL A 26 -12.50 -3.48 15.59
N ALA A 27 -12.99 -2.26 15.41
CA ALA A 27 -13.83 -1.54 16.36
C ALA A 27 -15.05 -0.82 15.73
N THR A 28 -14.87 -0.02 14.67
CA THR A 28 -15.85 1.00 14.24
C THR A 28 -16.42 0.77 12.83
N ARG A 29 -15.99 -0.27 12.11
CA ARG A 29 -16.49 -0.68 10.77
C ARG A 29 -15.94 0.14 9.59
N SER A 30 -14.66 0.51 9.61
CA SER A 30 -13.99 1.03 8.42
C SER A 30 -13.86 -0.02 7.30
N GLY A 31 -13.46 0.42 6.09
CA GLY A 31 -13.37 -0.47 4.93
C GLY A 31 -12.43 -1.67 5.10
N THR A 32 -11.29 -1.50 5.79
CA THR A 32 -10.33 -2.59 6.06
C THR A 32 -10.83 -3.54 7.13
N GLU A 33 -11.54 -3.02 8.14
CA GLU A 33 -12.18 -3.82 9.19
C GLU A 33 -13.26 -4.73 8.62
N ILE A 34 -14.16 -4.18 7.79
CA ILE A 34 -15.21 -4.94 7.11
C ILE A 34 -14.62 -5.94 6.11
N PHE A 35 -13.52 -5.58 5.44
CA PHE A 35 -12.83 -6.53 4.57
C PHE A 35 -12.32 -7.74 5.33
N ILE A 36 -11.65 -7.53 6.47
CA ILE A 36 -11.13 -8.63 7.30
C ILE A 36 -12.26 -9.44 7.92
N GLU A 37 -13.36 -8.79 8.35
CA GLU A 37 -14.57 -9.49 8.79
C GLU A 37 -15.06 -10.46 7.72
N GLN A 38 -15.34 -9.97 6.51
CA GLN A 38 -15.87 -10.77 5.40
C GLN A 38 -14.87 -11.85 4.95
N LEU A 39 -13.57 -11.53 4.94
CA LEU A 39 -12.54 -12.50 4.57
C LEU A 39 -12.40 -13.62 5.61
N ALA A 40 -12.52 -13.28 6.90
CA ALA A 40 -12.54 -14.27 7.97
C ALA A 40 -13.81 -15.15 7.89
N ASP A 41 -14.97 -14.57 7.58
CA ASP A 41 -16.20 -15.32 7.34
C ASP A 41 -16.00 -16.30 6.18
N TRP A 42 -15.43 -15.83 5.07
CA TRP A 42 -15.16 -16.65 3.89
C TRP A 42 -14.20 -17.81 4.19
N PHE A 43 -13.06 -17.54 4.84
CA PHE A 43 -12.09 -18.58 5.17
C PHE A 43 -12.68 -19.66 6.08
N ARG A 44 -13.53 -19.29 7.05
CA ARG A 44 -14.24 -20.28 7.88
C ARG A 44 -15.16 -21.17 7.06
N ARG A 45 -15.97 -20.58 6.16
CA ARG A 45 -16.84 -21.34 5.25
C ARG A 45 -16.05 -22.29 4.36
N ALA A 46 -14.84 -21.89 3.93
CA ALA A 46 -13.92 -22.71 3.15
C ALA A 46 -13.16 -23.78 3.96
N GLY A 47 -13.43 -23.93 5.27
CA GLY A 47 -12.81 -24.94 6.13
C GLY A 47 -11.42 -24.57 6.66
N HIS A 48 -11.07 -23.28 6.65
CA HIS A 48 -9.83 -22.75 7.22
C HIS A 48 -10.05 -22.10 8.59
N THR A 49 -8.96 -21.83 9.31
CA THR A 49 -8.97 -21.21 10.64
C THR A 49 -8.39 -19.80 10.55
N PRO A 50 -9.21 -18.77 10.27
CA PRO A 50 -8.76 -17.40 10.33
C PRO A 50 -8.65 -16.93 11.79
N ILE A 51 -7.55 -16.25 12.08
CA ILE A 51 -7.26 -15.59 13.35
C ILE A 51 -7.10 -14.11 13.02
N VAL A 52 -7.80 -13.23 13.73
CA VAL A 52 -7.69 -11.78 13.55
C VAL A 52 -6.89 -11.21 14.70
N TYR A 53 -5.82 -10.49 14.38
CA TYR A 53 -5.05 -9.72 15.35
C TYR A 53 -5.20 -8.22 15.09
N ALA A 54 -5.68 -7.49 16.08
CA ALA A 54 -5.75 -6.03 16.03
C ALA A 54 -5.58 -5.42 17.43
N PRO A 55 -4.62 -4.50 17.64
CA PRO A 55 -4.38 -3.89 18.97
C PRO A 55 -5.59 -3.18 19.58
N LEU A 56 -6.50 -2.69 18.75
CA LEU A 56 -7.74 -2.04 19.18
C LEU A 56 -8.95 -2.87 18.75
N VAL A 57 -9.60 -3.50 19.72
CA VAL A 57 -10.86 -4.24 19.52
C VAL A 57 -12.01 -3.43 20.11
N GLY A 58 -13.07 -3.25 19.34
CA GLY A 58 -14.30 -2.59 19.76
C GLY A 58 -15.54 -3.38 19.34
N PRO A 59 -16.71 -2.73 19.21
CA PRO A 59 -17.98 -3.39 18.95
C PRO A 59 -17.98 -4.38 17.77
N LEU A 60 -17.30 -4.05 16.67
CA LEU A 60 -17.16 -4.97 15.54
C LEU A 60 -16.41 -6.25 15.92
N GLY A 61 -15.27 -6.14 16.60
CA GLY A 61 -14.49 -7.30 16.99
C GLY A 61 -15.20 -8.15 18.04
N GLU A 62 -15.96 -7.55 18.96
CA GLU A 62 -16.83 -8.28 19.88
C GLU A 62 -17.96 -9.03 19.16
N ALA A 63 -18.57 -8.42 18.13
CA ALA A 63 -19.53 -9.10 17.28
C ALA A 63 -18.91 -10.26 16.49
N MET A 64 -17.65 -10.13 16.05
CA MET A 64 -16.93 -11.25 15.44
C MET A 64 -16.67 -12.37 16.47
N ARG A 65 -16.28 -12.04 17.70
CA ARG A 65 -16.11 -13.03 18.78
C ARG A 65 -17.40 -13.78 19.07
N SER A 66 -18.54 -13.10 19.15
CA SER A 66 -19.83 -13.74 19.41
C SER A 66 -20.29 -14.67 18.27
N ARG A 67 -19.87 -14.41 17.04
CA ARG A 67 -20.02 -15.33 15.89
C ARG A 67 -18.97 -16.46 15.83
N GLY A 68 -18.10 -16.52 16.82
CA GLY A 68 -17.11 -17.58 17.01
C GLY A 68 -15.79 -17.37 16.29
N HIS A 69 -15.46 -16.16 15.82
CA HIS A 69 -14.13 -15.85 15.28
C HIS A 69 -13.08 -15.74 16.39
N HIS A 70 -11.85 -16.14 16.07
CA HIS A 70 -10.69 -15.91 16.93
C HIS A 70 -10.19 -14.47 16.71
N VAL A 71 -10.52 -13.56 17.62
CA VAL A 71 -10.08 -12.15 17.57
C VAL A 71 -9.24 -11.84 18.80
N HIS A 72 -8.00 -11.41 18.60
CA HIS A 72 -7.03 -11.14 19.66
C HIS A 72 -6.54 -9.69 19.58
N ASP A 73 -6.47 -9.03 20.73
CA ASP A 73 -5.90 -7.69 20.91
C ASP A 73 -4.43 -7.72 21.36
N ARG A 74 -3.95 -8.90 21.80
CA ARG A 74 -2.56 -9.15 22.16
C ARG A 74 -2.00 -10.30 21.35
N ILE A 75 -0.88 -10.05 20.67
CA ILE A 75 -0.23 -11.07 19.82
C ILE A 75 0.18 -12.31 20.62
N GLY A 76 0.62 -12.14 21.88
CA GLY A 76 1.03 -13.23 22.76
C GLY A 76 -0.12 -14.13 23.23
N ALA A 77 -1.37 -13.78 22.98
CA ALA A 77 -2.52 -14.64 23.24
C ALA A 77 -2.80 -15.66 22.12
N ILE A 78 -2.04 -15.61 21.02
CA ILE A 78 -2.12 -16.55 19.92
C ILE A 78 -1.01 -17.59 20.14
N GLU A 79 -1.39 -18.74 20.69
CA GLU A 79 -0.44 -19.81 21.05
C GLU A 79 0.02 -20.61 19.83
N ASP A 80 -0.90 -20.85 18.91
CA ASP A 80 -0.70 -21.69 17.74
C ASP A 80 -0.13 -20.88 16.57
N PRO A 81 1.06 -21.25 16.03
CA PRO A 81 1.69 -20.47 14.97
C PRO A 81 0.85 -20.53 13.68
N PRO A 82 0.60 -19.41 12.99
CA PRO A 82 -0.15 -19.42 11.74
C PRO A 82 0.65 -20.11 10.61
N ASP A 83 -0.06 -20.68 9.64
CA ASP A 83 0.55 -21.18 8.40
C ASP A 83 0.95 -20.02 7.47
N VAL A 84 0.25 -18.89 7.56
CA VAL A 84 0.48 -17.69 6.74
C VAL A 84 -0.04 -16.45 7.45
N ILE A 85 0.63 -15.32 7.26
CA ILE A 85 0.20 -13.99 7.70
C ILE A 85 -0.34 -13.22 6.50
N HIS A 86 -1.60 -12.79 6.56
CA HIS A 86 -2.17 -11.78 5.66
C HIS A 86 -2.05 -10.42 6.35
N GLY A 87 -0.97 -9.71 6.04
CA GLY A 87 -0.64 -8.44 6.66
C GLY A 87 -1.48 -7.28 6.12
N HIS A 88 -2.15 -6.58 7.03
CA HIS A 88 -2.62 -5.22 6.84
C HIS A 88 -2.03 -4.33 7.93
N HIS A 89 -1.69 -3.11 7.54
CA HIS A 89 -1.05 -2.09 8.36
C HIS A 89 0.29 -2.54 8.97
N ALA A 90 1.31 -1.69 8.85
CA ALA A 90 2.70 -2.06 9.11
C ALA A 90 2.96 -2.51 10.55
N GLY A 91 2.45 -1.77 11.55
CA GLY A 91 2.64 -2.11 12.97
C GLY A 91 2.12 -3.50 13.35
N PRO A 92 0.82 -3.80 13.13
CA PRO A 92 0.26 -5.12 13.39
C PRO A 92 0.96 -6.24 12.61
N THR A 93 1.31 -6.00 11.34
CA THR A 93 2.02 -6.99 10.52
C THR A 93 3.41 -7.30 11.07
N MET A 94 4.19 -6.27 11.42
CA MET A 94 5.54 -6.44 11.98
C MET A 94 5.50 -7.08 13.36
N THR A 95 4.46 -6.80 14.15
CA THR A 95 4.23 -7.47 15.43
C THR A 95 3.98 -8.97 15.23
N ALA A 96 3.17 -9.34 14.23
CA ALA A 96 2.93 -10.74 13.88
C ALA A 96 4.19 -11.45 13.37
N LEU A 97 5.00 -10.79 12.53
CA LEU A 97 6.27 -11.32 12.04
C LEU A 97 7.31 -11.50 13.14
N ALA A 98 7.30 -10.63 14.16
CA ALA A 98 8.15 -10.79 15.35
C ALA A 98 7.73 -12.01 16.19
N ALA A 99 6.43 -12.21 16.40
CA ALA A 99 5.91 -13.33 17.18
C ALA A 99 6.00 -14.67 16.45
N PHE A 100 5.83 -14.67 15.12
CA PHE A 100 5.77 -15.86 14.28
C PHE A 100 6.77 -15.77 13.12
N PRO A 101 8.08 -15.74 13.40
CA PRO A 101 9.09 -15.39 12.40
C PRO A 101 9.28 -16.47 11.31
N ALA A 102 8.80 -17.69 11.54
CA ALA A 102 8.80 -18.77 10.55
C ALA A 102 7.61 -18.70 9.57
N ALA A 103 6.55 -17.95 9.89
CA ALA A 103 5.37 -17.84 9.06
C ALA A 103 5.63 -16.85 7.90
N PRO A 104 5.42 -17.26 6.63
CA PRO A 104 5.52 -16.34 5.51
C PRO A 104 4.32 -15.38 5.52
N ALA A 105 4.54 -14.18 4.99
CA ALA A 105 3.54 -13.14 4.93
C ALA A 105 3.29 -12.64 3.50
N ILE A 106 2.07 -12.18 3.28
CA ILE A 106 1.79 -11.15 2.27
C ILE A 106 1.49 -9.83 2.98
N PHE A 107 1.60 -8.71 2.28
CA PHE A 107 1.20 -7.41 2.78
C PHE A 107 0.29 -6.69 1.79
N VAL A 108 -0.79 -6.09 2.26
CA VAL A 108 -1.75 -5.34 1.42
C VAL A 108 -1.86 -3.89 1.90
N SER A 109 -1.48 -2.95 1.04
CA SER A 109 -1.63 -1.49 1.27
C SER A 109 -2.99 -0.98 0.78
N HIS A 110 -3.67 -0.16 1.61
CA HIS A 110 -5.03 0.32 1.33
C HIS A 110 -5.11 1.81 0.99
N SER A 111 -4.29 2.64 1.64
CA SER A 111 -4.31 4.10 1.51
C SER A 111 -3.06 4.65 0.83
N VAL A 112 -3.20 5.80 0.17
CA VAL A 112 -2.06 6.60 -0.32
C VAL A 112 -1.55 7.60 0.73
N GLU A 113 -2.34 7.87 1.77
CA GLU A 113 -2.08 8.93 2.76
C GLU A 113 -1.61 8.36 4.10
N ALA A 114 -2.12 7.19 4.49
CA ALA A 114 -1.80 6.61 5.78
C ALA A 114 -0.42 5.97 5.77
N GLU A 115 0.55 6.56 6.47
CA GLU A 115 1.89 5.98 6.59
C GLU A 115 1.89 4.58 7.23
N PHE A 116 0.91 4.27 8.06
CA PHE A 116 0.75 2.91 8.60
C PHE A 116 0.32 1.88 7.54
N ASP A 117 -0.06 2.30 6.31
CA ASP A 117 -0.28 1.41 5.16
C ASP A 117 0.97 1.21 4.29
N ARG A 118 2.09 1.88 4.62
CA ARG A 118 3.35 1.69 3.91
C ARG A 118 3.86 0.26 4.12
N PRO A 119 4.25 -0.47 3.06
CA PRO A 119 4.88 -1.78 3.17
C PRO A 119 6.16 -1.73 4.02
N PRO A 120 6.25 -2.52 5.10
CA PRO A 120 7.49 -2.65 5.83
C PRO A 120 8.49 -3.52 5.06
N GLU A 121 9.76 -3.18 5.13
CA GLU A 121 10.84 -3.98 4.51
C GLU A 121 11.17 -5.16 5.43
N HIS A 122 10.60 -6.33 5.14
CA HIS A 122 10.86 -7.54 5.92
C HIS A 122 10.96 -8.79 5.03
N PRO A 123 12.02 -9.62 5.14
CA PRO A 123 12.21 -10.81 4.29
C PRO A 123 11.09 -11.86 4.38
N GLY A 124 10.37 -11.88 5.50
CA GLY A 124 9.18 -12.72 5.69
C GLY A 124 7.99 -12.32 4.81
N ILE A 125 7.94 -11.08 4.30
CA ILE A 125 6.88 -10.62 3.39
C ILE A 125 7.28 -11.01 1.97
N ARG A 126 6.67 -12.07 1.47
CA ARG A 126 7.02 -12.69 0.18
C ARG A 126 6.34 -12.04 -1.01
N ARG A 127 5.17 -11.43 -0.80
CA ARG A 127 4.41 -10.73 -1.84
C ARG A 127 3.76 -9.48 -1.29
N HIS A 128 3.75 -8.45 -2.11
CA HIS A 128 3.20 -7.14 -1.79
C HIS A 128 2.03 -6.86 -2.71
N PHE A 129 0.95 -6.36 -2.13
CA PHE A 129 -0.25 -5.99 -2.84
C PHE A 129 -0.66 -4.57 -2.49
N ALA A 130 -1.35 -3.94 -3.43
CA ALA A 130 -2.00 -2.66 -3.25
C ALA A 130 -3.42 -2.73 -3.81
N VAL A 131 -4.35 -2.01 -3.20
CA VAL A 131 -5.75 -2.02 -3.66
C VAL A 131 -5.97 -1.32 -5.00
N SER A 132 -5.03 -0.47 -5.42
CA SER A 132 -5.04 0.21 -6.72
C SER A 132 -3.62 0.49 -7.21
N SER A 133 -3.50 0.79 -8.51
CA SER A 133 -2.22 1.21 -9.11
C SER A 133 -1.65 2.48 -8.49
N LEU A 134 -2.50 3.38 -8.01
CA LEU A 134 -2.06 4.61 -7.34
C LEU A 134 -1.40 4.30 -5.99
N VAL A 135 -1.97 3.37 -5.22
CA VAL A 135 -1.41 2.92 -3.94
C VAL A 135 -0.08 2.20 -4.17
N ALA A 136 0.01 1.38 -5.22
CA ALA A 136 1.27 0.75 -5.62
C ALA A 136 2.34 1.80 -5.99
N GLN A 137 1.98 2.84 -6.74
CA GLN A 137 2.91 3.92 -7.11
C GLN A 137 3.36 4.73 -5.88
N ARG A 138 2.44 5.05 -4.97
CA ARG A 138 2.73 5.82 -3.75
C ARG A 138 3.79 5.14 -2.89
N TRP A 139 3.66 3.82 -2.73
CA TRP A 139 4.51 3.05 -1.82
C TRP A 139 5.69 2.36 -2.49
N ALA A 140 5.92 2.64 -3.78
CA ALA A 140 7.11 2.17 -4.46
C ALA A 140 8.38 2.78 -3.82
N SER A 141 9.41 1.97 -3.71
CA SER A 141 10.73 2.36 -3.23
C SER A 141 11.83 1.73 -4.12
N PRO A 142 13.10 2.13 -3.98
CA PRO A 142 14.20 1.44 -4.66
C PRO A 142 14.27 -0.07 -4.35
N SER A 143 13.92 -0.46 -3.11
CA SER A 143 13.88 -1.85 -2.63
C SER A 143 12.61 -2.61 -3.08
N LEU A 144 11.50 -1.90 -3.28
CA LEU A 144 10.21 -2.45 -3.69
C LEU A 144 9.61 -1.59 -4.83
N PRO A 145 10.05 -1.78 -6.09
CA PRO A 145 9.49 -1.04 -7.21
C PRO A 145 8.01 -1.38 -7.42
N ALA A 146 7.23 -0.44 -7.97
CA ALA A 146 5.79 -0.62 -8.21
C ALA A 146 5.45 -1.88 -9.02
N SER A 147 6.34 -2.32 -9.92
CA SER A 147 6.18 -3.55 -10.71
C SER A 147 6.20 -4.84 -9.87
N ARG A 148 6.69 -4.78 -8.63
CA ARG A 148 6.66 -5.88 -7.65
C ARG A 148 5.50 -5.76 -6.64
N ILE A 149 4.65 -4.75 -6.78
CA ILE A 149 3.44 -4.57 -5.98
C ILE A 149 2.24 -4.91 -6.86
N GLU A 150 1.60 -6.04 -6.57
CA GLU A 150 0.47 -6.53 -7.34
C GLU A 150 -0.84 -5.89 -6.94
N ILE A 151 -1.82 -5.89 -7.85
CA ILE A 151 -3.13 -5.33 -7.53
C ILE A 151 -4.03 -6.37 -6.85
N MET A 152 -4.64 -5.95 -5.75
CA MET A 152 -5.68 -6.68 -5.03
C MET A 152 -6.79 -5.69 -4.64
N SER A 153 -7.64 -5.37 -5.61
CA SER A 153 -8.78 -4.48 -5.39
C SER A 153 -9.80 -5.09 -4.42
N ASN A 154 -10.67 -4.25 -3.88
CA ASN A 154 -11.77 -4.70 -3.02
C ASN A 154 -12.64 -5.72 -3.75
N ALA A 155 -13.09 -6.72 -3.00
CA ALA A 155 -14.11 -7.67 -3.41
C ALA A 155 -15.39 -7.51 -2.56
N VAL A 156 -16.48 -8.10 -3.07
CA VAL A 156 -17.82 -8.08 -2.48
C VAL A 156 -18.19 -9.50 -2.09
N ASP A 157 -18.62 -9.69 -0.84
CA ASP A 157 -19.33 -10.91 -0.45
C ASP A 157 -20.70 -10.93 -1.16
N LEU A 158 -20.79 -11.69 -2.26
CA LEU A 158 -21.96 -11.73 -3.13
C LEU A 158 -23.16 -12.45 -2.52
N ASP A 159 -22.94 -13.25 -1.47
CA ASP A 159 -23.99 -13.88 -0.67
C ASP A 159 -24.62 -12.84 0.27
N ARG A 160 -23.78 -12.03 0.93
CA ARG A 160 -24.22 -10.93 1.79
C ARG A 160 -24.91 -9.82 0.99
N PHE A 161 -24.37 -9.48 -0.18
CA PHE A 161 -24.93 -8.47 -1.09
C PHE A 161 -25.67 -9.13 -2.27
N ALA A 162 -26.76 -9.83 -1.92
CA ALA A 162 -27.63 -10.49 -2.88
C ALA A 162 -28.35 -9.49 -3.81
N PRO A 163 -28.60 -9.84 -5.09
CA PRO A 163 -29.27 -8.94 -6.02
C PRO A 163 -30.62 -8.42 -5.51
N ARG A 164 -30.89 -7.14 -5.76
CA ARG A 164 -32.20 -6.52 -5.56
C ARG A 164 -33.16 -6.84 -6.73
N PRO A 165 -34.48 -6.65 -6.56
CA PRO A 165 -35.44 -6.65 -7.67
C PRO A 165 -35.09 -5.60 -8.74
N ALA A 166 -35.66 -5.72 -9.94
CA ALA A 166 -35.39 -4.77 -11.03
C ALA A 166 -35.64 -3.32 -10.60
N LEU A 167 -34.77 -2.41 -11.05
CA LEU A 167 -34.91 -0.97 -10.84
C LEU A 167 -36.17 -0.43 -11.52
N PRO A 168 -36.92 0.48 -10.87
CA PRO A 168 -38.11 1.06 -11.48
C PRO A 168 -37.73 1.99 -12.65
N PRO A 169 -38.64 2.25 -13.61
CA PRO A 169 -38.40 3.20 -14.69
C PRO A 169 -38.09 4.64 -14.21
N ARG A 170 -38.59 5.01 -13.03
CA ARG A 170 -38.27 6.27 -12.35
C ARG A 170 -37.82 5.99 -10.92
N PRO A 171 -36.68 6.56 -10.47
CA PRO A 171 -36.17 6.33 -9.13
C PRO A 171 -37.08 7.03 -8.11
N ARG A 172 -37.23 6.42 -6.93
CA ARG A 172 -38.02 6.97 -5.82
C ARG A 172 -37.22 7.06 -4.53
N ARG A 173 -36.27 6.14 -4.33
CA ARG A 173 -35.48 6.04 -3.10
C ARG A 173 -34.01 6.20 -3.36
N ALA A 174 -33.36 7.00 -2.54
CA ALA A 174 -31.93 7.21 -2.56
C ALA A 174 -31.32 6.87 -1.20
N ALA A 175 -30.05 6.45 -1.22
CA ALA A 175 -29.24 6.35 -0.01
C ALA A 175 -27.91 7.09 -0.17
N LEU A 176 -27.45 7.76 0.88
CA LEU A 176 -26.11 8.32 0.98
C LEU A 176 -25.31 7.50 2.00
N VAL A 177 -24.15 6.99 1.57
CA VAL A 177 -23.18 6.34 2.45
C VAL A 177 -21.88 7.13 2.40
N THR A 178 -21.56 7.84 3.48
CA THR A 178 -20.47 8.84 3.50
C THR A 178 -19.55 8.77 4.72
N LYS A 179 -18.25 8.98 4.50
CA LYS A 179 -17.26 9.13 5.57
C LYS A 179 -17.13 10.57 6.07
N TYR A 180 -17.18 11.57 5.17
CA TYR A 180 -16.79 12.95 5.49
C TYR A 180 -17.97 13.91 5.69
N GLY A 181 -19.14 13.62 5.12
CA GLY A 181 -20.37 14.38 5.34
C GLY A 181 -20.46 15.77 4.68
N SER A 182 -19.36 16.37 4.23
CA SER A 182 -19.35 17.73 3.66
C SER A 182 -20.25 17.90 2.42
N GLN A 183 -20.50 16.83 1.68
CA GLN A 183 -21.40 16.79 0.53
C GLN A 183 -22.88 16.54 0.88
N ALA A 184 -23.19 16.14 2.11
CA ALA A 184 -24.51 15.62 2.49
C ALA A 184 -25.64 16.63 2.25
N ALA A 185 -25.42 17.91 2.57
CA ALA A 185 -26.41 18.96 2.35
C ALA A 185 -26.78 19.13 0.87
N MET A 186 -25.78 19.07 -0.02
CA MET A 186 -26.01 19.17 -1.47
C MET A 186 -26.72 17.94 -2.03
N VAL A 187 -26.43 16.75 -1.49
CA VAL A 187 -27.13 15.51 -1.85
C VAL A 187 -28.60 15.58 -1.42
N ARG A 188 -28.89 16.07 -0.19
CA ARG A 188 -30.26 16.31 0.27
C ARG A 188 -31.03 17.24 -0.65
N GLU A 189 -30.44 18.38 -1.00
CA GLU A 189 -31.08 19.36 -1.86
C GLU A 189 -31.37 18.80 -3.26
N ALA A 190 -30.39 18.12 -3.87
CA ALA A 190 -30.57 17.50 -5.19
C ALA A 190 -31.62 16.38 -5.17
N CYS A 191 -31.66 15.56 -4.11
CA CYS A 191 -32.67 14.51 -3.94
C CYS A 191 -34.08 15.11 -3.75
N ALA A 192 -34.21 16.14 -2.91
CA ALA A 192 -35.49 16.81 -2.69
C ALA A 192 -36.03 17.44 -3.98
N ALA A 193 -35.18 18.11 -4.76
CA ALA A 193 -35.55 18.68 -6.05
C ALA A 193 -35.97 17.60 -7.08
N ALA A 194 -35.41 16.39 -6.98
CA ALA A 194 -35.77 15.25 -7.82
C ALA A 194 -36.95 14.41 -7.27
N GLY A 195 -37.51 14.76 -6.11
CA GLY A 195 -38.59 14.01 -5.46
C GLY A 195 -38.17 12.64 -4.91
N LEU A 196 -36.90 12.48 -4.53
CA LEU A 196 -36.35 11.25 -3.96
C LEU A 196 -36.42 11.25 -2.43
N GLU A 197 -36.88 10.13 -1.86
CA GLU A 197 -36.75 9.84 -0.44
C GLU A 197 -35.30 9.45 -0.14
N LEU A 198 -34.57 10.25 0.65
CA LEU A 198 -33.16 10.02 0.95
C LEU A 198 -32.97 9.45 2.36
N GLU A 199 -32.24 8.34 2.45
CA GLU A 199 -31.70 7.82 3.71
C GLU A 199 -30.19 8.04 3.81
N GLU A 200 -29.71 8.63 4.90
CA GLU A 200 -28.28 8.95 5.10
C GLU A 200 -27.67 8.06 6.19
N VAL A 201 -26.52 7.46 5.90
CA VAL A 201 -25.71 6.68 6.84
C VAL A 201 -24.20 6.93 6.65
N GLY A 202 -23.42 6.60 7.67
CA GLY A 202 -21.98 6.73 7.73
C GLY A 202 -21.50 7.72 8.80
N ALA A 203 -20.20 7.67 9.09
CA ALA A 203 -19.59 8.49 10.13
C ALA A 203 -19.76 10.00 9.87
N GLY A 204 -19.74 10.41 8.60
CA GLY A 204 -19.87 11.82 8.20
C GLY A 204 -21.22 12.45 8.55
N VAL A 205 -22.23 11.63 8.83
CA VAL A 205 -23.59 12.06 9.22
C VAL A 205 -23.99 11.55 10.61
N GLY A 206 -23.05 10.97 11.36
CA GLY A 206 -23.28 10.49 12.73
C GLY A 206 -24.24 9.31 12.86
N ARG A 207 -24.57 8.61 11.76
CA ARG A 207 -25.51 7.48 11.76
C ARG A 207 -24.86 6.22 11.20
N VAL A 208 -24.40 5.32 12.06
CA VAL A 208 -23.82 4.04 11.64
C VAL A 208 -24.92 2.98 11.51
N THR A 209 -24.84 2.13 10.49
CA THR A 209 -25.74 0.99 10.28
C THR A 209 -24.93 -0.31 10.17
N ASP A 210 -25.50 -1.42 10.64
CA ASP A 210 -24.98 -2.77 10.46
C ASP A 210 -25.60 -3.50 9.25
N ASP A 211 -26.71 -2.98 8.71
CA ASP A 211 -27.45 -3.54 7.58
C ASP A 211 -27.37 -2.68 6.31
N LEU A 212 -26.15 -2.50 5.79
CA LEU A 212 -25.95 -1.97 4.44
C LEU A 212 -26.62 -2.83 3.34
N PRO A 213 -26.63 -4.17 3.41
CA PRO A 213 -27.34 -4.99 2.43
C PRO A 213 -28.84 -4.65 2.33
N GLY A 214 -29.54 -4.53 3.46
CA GLY A 214 -30.94 -4.13 3.50
C GLY A 214 -31.17 -2.73 2.93
N LEU A 215 -30.33 -1.76 3.31
CA LEU A 215 -30.35 -0.40 2.77
C LEU A 215 -30.24 -0.40 1.23
N TYR A 216 -29.26 -1.13 0.68
CA TYR A 216 -29.05 -1.19 -0.78
C TYR A 216 -30.18 -1.91 -1.51
N ARG A 217 -30.79 -2.95 -0.92
CA ARG A 217 -31.96 -3.59 -1.51
C ARG A 217 -33.15 -2.63 -1.63
N GLY A 218 -33.28 -1.69 -0.70
CA GLY A 218 -34.34 -0.68 -0.67
C GLY A 218 -34.10 0.57 -1.51
N ALA A 219 -32.85 0.84 -1.90
CA ALA A 219 -32.47 2.05 -2.64
C ALA A 219 -32.47 1.84 -4.17
N ASP A 220 -32.90 2.84 -4.91
CA ASP A 220 -32.77 2.89 -6.36
C ASP A 220 -31.46 3.56 -6.78
N ILE A 221 -31.13 4.69 -6.15
CA ILE A 221 -29.88 5.43 -6.33
C ILE A 221 -29.05 5.39 -5.05
N VAL A 222 -27.76 5.13 -5.15
CA VAL A 222 -26.83 5.21 -4.02
C VAL A 222 -25.70 6.18 -4.31
N PHE A 223 -25.53 7.17 -3.42
CA PHE A 223 -24.40 8.07 -3.37
C PHE A 223 -23.34 7.49 -2.43
N ALA A 224 -22.20 7.09 -2.97
CA ALA A 224 -21.16 6.45 -2.16
C ALA A 224 -19.78 6.54 -2.83
N SER A 225 -18.74 6.11 -2.10
CA SER A 225 -17.40 5.89 -2.64
C SER A 225 -16.79 4.57 -2.12
N GLY A 226 -15.67 4.16 -2.72
CA GLY A 226 -14.90 3.00 -2.29
C GLY A 226 -15.71 1.71 -2.22
N ARG A 227 -15.53 0.96 -1.14
CA ARG A 227 -16.21 -0.33 -0.92
C ARG A 227 -17.74 -0.19 -0.91
N SER A 228 -18.28 0.85 -0.28
CA SER A 228 -19.73 1.08 -0.23
C SER A 228 -20.35 1.27 -1.61
N ALA A 229 -19.66 1.97 -2.51
CA ALA A 229 -20.11 2.14 -3.90
C ALA A 229 -20.05 0.82 -4.69
N LEU A 230 -18.98 0.03 -4.49
CA LEU A 230 -18.82 -1.28 -5.09
C LEU A 230 -19.92 -2.26 -4.62
N GLU A 231 -20.21 -2.31 -3.32
CA GLU A 231 -21.24 -3.17 -2.72
C GLU A 231 -22.66 -2.78 -3.19
N ALA A 232 -22.96 -1.48 -3.27
CA ALA A 232 -24.22 -0.97 -3.83
C ALA A 232 -24.39 -1.33 -5.31
N ALA A 233 -23.33 -1.18 -6.11
CA ALA A 233 -23.34 -1.57 -7.52
C ALA A 233 -23.56 -3.08 -7.69
N ALA A 234 -22.89 -3.91 -6.88
CA ALA A 234 -23.05 -5.37 -6.90
C ALA A 234 -24.46 -5.84 -6.49
N THR A 235 -25.13 -5.06 -5.63
CA THR A 235 -26.53 -5.29 -5.21
C THR A 235 -27.51 -4.96 -6.34
N GLY A 236 -27.16 -4.03 -7.24
CA GLY A 236 -27.99 -3.62 -8.38
C GLY A 236 -28.56 -2.20 -8.29
N CYS A 237 -28.03 -1.35 -7.41
CA CYS A 237 -28.39 0.06 -7.35
C CYS A 237 -27.76 0.84 -8.51
N ALA A 238 -28.41 1.94 -8.93
CA ALA A 238 -27.74 2.95 -9.74
C ALA A 238 -26.80 3.77 -8.83
N VAL A 239 -25.50 3.78 -9.12
CA VAL A 239 -24.51 4.38 -8.22
C VAL A 239 -24.03 5.72 -8.73
N VAL A 240 -24.17 6.76 -7.92
CA VAL A 240 -23.50 8.05 -8.11
C VAL A 240 -22.24 8.06 -7.26
N LEU A 241 -21.08 7.99 -7.90
CA LEU A 241 -19.80 7.96 -7.21
C LEU A 241 -19.42 9.37 -6.74
N THR A 242 -19.46 9.59 -5.42
CA THR A 242 -19.26 10.90 -4.76
C THR A 242 -18.76 10.74 -3.32
N GLU A 243 -17.98 11.70 -2.84
CA GLU A 243 -17.54 11.82 -1.44
C GLU A 243 -17.26 13.31 -1.12
N GLY A 244 -16.96 13.64 0.13
CA GLY A 244 -16.65 15.01 0.53
C GLY A 244 -15.67 15.76 -0.39
N PRO A 245 -14.56 15.14 -0.83
CA PRO A 245 -13.60 15.79 -1.73
C PRO A 245 -14.07 16.00 -3.17
N GLY A 246 -15.12 15.32 -3.65
CA GLY A 246 -15.42 15.36 -5.08
C GLY A 246 -16.59 14.49 -5.56
N LEU A 247 -16.88 14.61 -6.86
CA LEU A 247 -17.90 13.91 -7.61
C LEU A 247 -17.31 13.35 -8.92
N HIS A 248 -17.56 12.07 -9.17
CA HIS A 248 -17.38 11.48 -10.50
C HIS A 248 -18.69 11.60 -11.29
N GLY A 249 -19.80 11.19 -10.68
CA GLY A 249 -21.13 11.15 -11.29
C GLY A 249 -21.70 9.73 -11.32
N MET A 250 -22.82 9.56 -12.02
CA MET A 250 -23.46 8.26 -12.20
C MET A 250 -22.53 7.28 -12.94
N ILE A 251 -22.39 6.08 -12.40
CA ILE A 251 -21.56 5.03 -12.99
C ILE A 251 -22.25 4.42 -14.20
N ARG A 252 -21.53 4.43 -15.32
CA ARG A 252 -21.94 3.85 -16.61
C ARG A 252 -21.25 2.50 -16.83
N PRO A 253 -21.82 1.58 -17.64
CA PRO A 253 -21.18 0.31 -17.98
C PRO A 253 -19.75 0.45 -18.52
N GLU A 254 -19.50 1.47 -19.32
CA GLU A 254 -18.21 1.74 -19.98
C GLU A 254 -17.13 2.16 -18.98
N ALA A 255 -17.53 2.72 -17.84
CA ALA A 255 -16.62 3.18 -16.80
C ALA A 255 -16.20 2.07 -15.83
N VAL A 256 -16.91 0.93 -15.78
CA VAL A 256 -16.73 -0.11 -14.75
C VAL A 256 -15.28 -0.58 -14.63
N ASP A 257 -14.62 -0.85 -15.75
CA ASP A 257 -13.26 -1.36 -15.77
C ASP A 257 -12.26 -0.36 -15.17
N ARG A 258 -12.42 0.92 -15.51
CA ARG A 258 -11.63 2.00 -14.94
C ARG A 258 -11.92 2.17 -13.46
N VAL A 259 -13.19 2.18 -13.05
CA VAL A 259 -13.58 2.36 -11.65
C VAL A 259 -13.04 1.23 -10.77
N ILE A 260 -13.07 -0.02 -11.25
CA ILE A 260 -12.44 -1.16 -10.57
C ILE A 260 -10.93 -0.98 -10.43
N ALA A 261 -10.23 -0.57 -11.50
CA ALA A 261 -8.78 -0.37 -11.47
C ALA A 261 -8.32 0.70 -10.45
N PHE A 262 -9.19 1.68 -10.16
CA PHE A 262 -8.99 2.71 -9.14
C PHE A 262 -9.73 2.40 -7.82
N ASN A 263 -10.17 1.16 -7.63
CA ASN A 263 -10.80 0.66 -6.41
C ASN A 263 -12.00 1.49 -5.93
N TRP A 264 -12.76 2.08 -6.87
CA TRP A 264 -13.89 2.97 -6.58
C TRP A 264 -13.48 4.19 -5.71
N GLY A 265 -12.19 4.51 -5.68
CA GLY A 265 -11.61 5.42 -4.71
C GLY A 265 -11.79 6.90 -5.04
N ILE A 266 -11.46 7.74 -4.06
CA ILE A 266 -11.63 9.20 -4.11
C ILE A 266 -10.89 9.88 -5.27
N HIS A 267 -9.85 9.26 -5.82
CA HIS A 267 -9.08 9.81 -6.94
C HIS A 267 -9.85 9.87 -8.26
N LEU A 268 -10.97 9.15 -8.36
CA LEU A 268 -11.90 9.26 -9.49
C LEU A 268 -12.78 10.52 -9.40
N LEU A 269 -12.82 11.17 -8.23
CA LEU A 269 -13.70 12.29 -7.92
C LEU A 269 -13.10 13.61 -8.40
N ALA A 270 -13.00 13.76 -9.73
CA ALA A 270 -12.25 14.84 -10.36
C ALA A 270 -12.94 16.21 -10.35
N ARG A 271 -14.22 16.31 -9.95
CA ARG A 271 -14.99 17.56 -9.96
C ARG A 271 -15.52 17.87 -8.57
N PRO A 272 -15.63 19.15 -8.16
CA PRO A 272 -16.25 19.48 -6.88
C PRO A 272 -17.74 19.10 -6.90
N PRO A 273 -18.29 18.58 -5.79
CA PRO A 273 -19.72 18.32 -5.71
C PRO A 273 -20.48 19.65 -5.69
N SER A 274 -21.60 19.70 -6.41
CA SER A 274 -22.56 20.82 -6.37
C SER A 274 -23.96 20.28 -6.57
N VAL A 275 -24.98 21.01 -6.09
CA VAL A 275 -26.39 20.62 -6.27
C VAL A 275 -26.71 20.39 -7.75
N ARG A 276 -26.25 21.28 -8.63
CA ARG A 276 -26.42 21.14 -10.09
C ARG A 276 -25.78 19.86 -10.63
N ALA A 277 -24.52 19.59 -10.28
CA ALA A 277 -23.82 18.41 -10.78
C ALA A 277 -24.41 17.09 -10.23
N LEU A 278 -24.94 17.11 -9.00
CA LEU A 278 -25.66 15.98 -8.42
C LEU A 278 -27.02 15.77 -9.10
N ALA A 279 -27.75 16.85 -9.40
CA ALA A 279 -28.99 16.79 -10.16
C ALA A 279 -28.77 16.24 -11.58
N GLU A 280 -27.70 16.64 -12.27
CA GLU A 280 -27.29 16.07 -13.55
C GLU A 280 -27.00 14.56 -13.42
N ALA A 281 -26.33 14.13 -12.35
CA ALA A 281 -26.06 12.71 -12.11
C ALA A 281 -27.35 11.91 -11.83
N ILE A 282 -28.30 12.46 -11.07
CA ILE A 282 -29.62 11.85 -10.83
C ILE A 282 -30.41 11.75 -12.14
N ALA A 283 -30.43 12.83 -12.93
CA ALA A 283 -31.14 12.88 -14.21
C ALA A 283 -30.59 11.87 -15.22
N ALA A 284 -29.32 11.51 -15.10
CA ALA A 284 -28.70 10.48 -15.93
C ALA A 284 -29.03 9.05 -15.49
N TYR A 285 -29.93 8.83 -14.53
CA TYR A 285 -30.37 7.50 -14.10
C TYR A 285 -30.92 6.66 -15.27
N ASP A 286 -30.42 5.44 -15.39
CA ASP A 286 -30.92 4.43 -16.34
C ASP A 286 -30.92 3.04 -15.65
N PRO A 287 -32.08 2.37 -15.53
CA PRO A 287 -32.19 1.08 -14.84
C PRO A 287 -31.51 -0.07 -15.60
N ALA A 288 -31.45 -0.01 -16.93
CA ALA A 288 -30.80 -1.03 -17.75
C ALA A 288 -29.27 -0.92 -17.65
N GLU A 289 -28.74 0.30 -17.67
CA GLU A 289 -27.32 0.54 -17.45
C GLU A 289 -26.88 0.11 -16.05
N ALA A 290 -27.64 0.46 -15.01
CA ALA A 290 -27.33 0.04 -13.64
C ALA A 290 -27.34 -1.49 -13.49
N SER A 291 -28.26 -2.18 -14.17
CA SER A 291 -28.29 -3.65 -14.22
C SER A 291 -27.06 -4.24 -14.90
N GLU A 292 -26.59 -3.62 -16.00
CA GLU A 292 -25.37 -4.03 -16.69
C GLU A 292 -24.11 -3.76 -15.85
N VAL A 293 -24.04 -2.62 -15.15
CA VAL A 293 -22.98 -2.32 -14.16
C VAL A 293 -22.93 -3.42 -13.10
N ALA A 294 -24.08 -3.75 -12.50
CA ALA A 294 -24.17 -4.79 -11.49
C ALA A 294 -23.66 -6.15 -12.00
N ARG A 295 -24.08 -6.56 -13.21
CA ARG A 295 -23.62 -7.80 -13.84
C ARG A 295 -22.10 -7.81 -14.05
N ARG A 296 -21.50 -6.70 -14.47
CA ARG A 296 -20.04 -6.57 -14.65
C ARG A 296 -19.30 -6.64 -13.32
N VAL A 297 -19.79 -5.93 -12.30
CA VAL A 297 -19.22 -5.92 -10.95
C VAL A 297 -19.27 -7.32 -10.33
N ARG A 298 -20.43 -7.97 -10.32
CA ARG A 298 -20.59 -9.32 -9.74
C ARG A 298 -19.67 -10.34 -10.40
N ARG A 299 -19.47 -10.25 -11.73
CA ARG A 299 -18.56 -11.15 -12.46
C ARG A 299 -17.09 -10.96 -12.08
N ARG A 300 -16.66 -9.74 -11.73
CA ARG A 300 -15.25 -9.39 -11.57
C ARG A 300 -14.79 -9.25 -10.13
N CYS A 301 -15.70 -8.90 -9.22
CA CYS A 301 -15.38 -8.43 -7.88
C CYS A 301 -15.97 -9.32 -6.78
N GLY A 302 -16.22 -10.60 -7.05
CA GLY A 302 -16.72 -11.54 -6.04
C GLY A 302 -15.64 -11.93 -5.03
N LEU A 303 -16.04 -12.05 -3.75
CA LEU A 303 -15.14 -12.49 -2.68
C LEU A 303 -14.68 -13.94 -2.85
N ASP A 304 -15.51 -14.81 -3.43
CA ASP A 304 -15.15 -16.21 -3.65
C ASP A 304 -13.93 -16.36 -4.55
N SER A 305 -13.92 -15.70 -5.71
CA SER A 305 -12.79 -15.76 -6.64
C SER A 305 -11.53 -15.12 -6.04
N GLN A 306 -11.69 -14.09 -5.22
CA GLN A 306 -10.57 -13.48 -4.50
C GLN A 306 -10.03 -14.41 -3.40
N GLY A 307 -10.91 -15.07 -2.65
CA GLY A 307 -10.55 -16.03 -1.61
C GLY A 307 -9.79 -17.22 -2.18
N GLU A 308 -10.27 -17.81 -3.27
CA GLU A 308 -9.57 -18.89 -3.99
C GLU A 308 -8.20 -18.45 -4.50
N ARG A 309 -8.11 -17.24 -5.09
CA ARG A 309 -6.83 -16.65 -5.51
C ARG A 309 -5.87 -16.49 -4.33
N LEU A 310 -6.37 -16.02 -3.17
CA LEU A 310 -5.57 -15.89 -1.96
C LEU A 310 -5.04 -17.24 -1.47
N LEU A 311 -5.86 -18.30 -1.47
CA LEU A 311 -5.40 -19.64 -1.13
C LEU A 311 -4.29 -20.15 -2.06
N GLY A 312 -4.40 -19.88 -3.36
CA GLY A 312 -3.33 -20.15 -4.33
C GLY A 312 -2.05 -19.38 -4.04
N ILE A 313 -2.17 -18.09 -3.69
CA ILE A 313 -1.03 -17.25 -3.28
C ILE A 313 -0.37 -17.81 -2.02
N TYR A 314 -1.16 -18.17 -1.01
CA TYR A 314 -0.63 -18.72 0.24
C TYR A 314 0.11 -20.03 -0.02
N ALA A 315 -0.47 -20.94 -0.81
CA ALA A 315 0.19 -22.19 -1.20
C ALA A 315 1.55 -21.93 -1.87
N GLY A 316 1.66 -20.90 -2.71
CA GLY A 316 2.90 -20.54 -3.40
C GLY A 316 4.00 -19.97 -2.49
N ILE A 317 3.66 -19.37 -1.35
CA ILE A 317 4.65 -18.74 -0.44
C ILE A 317 4.99 -19.58 0.79
N ARG A 318 4.31 -20.71 0.99
CA ARG A 318 4.37 -21.56 2.21
C ARG A 318 5.71 -22.24 2.49
N SER A 319 6.77 -21.97 1.73
CA SER A 319 8.10 -22.47 2.05
C SER A 319 8.61 -21.81 3.34
N ALA A 320 8.58 -22.58 4.43
CA ALA A 320 9.15 -22.20 5.70
C ALA A 320 10.64 -21.92 5.50
N VAL A 321 11.07 -20.72 5.89
CA VAL A 321 12.48 -20.33 5.93
C VAL A 321 12.80 -20.06 7.38
N ALA A 322 13.86 -20.67 7.89
CA ALA A 322 14.32 -20.39 9.24
C ALA A 322 14.63 -18.88 9.37
N PRO A 323 14.14 -18.21 10.42
CA PRO A 323 14.49 -16.82 10.67
C PRO A 323 16.01 -16.67 10.70
N ASN A 324 16.51 -15.63 10.05
CA ASN A 324 17.94 -15.32 10.01
C ASN A 324 18.18 -13.89 10.54
N ALA A 325 19.45 -13.48 10.59
CA ALA A 325 19.81 -12.14 11.05
C ALA A 325 19.05 -11.01 10.33
N ALA A 326 18.74 -11.17 9.05
CA ALA A 326 17.99 -10.17 8.28
C ALA A 326 16.52 -10.02 8.74
N HIS A 327 15.90 -11.09 9.26
CA HIS A 327 14.56 -10.99 9.87
C HIS A 327 14.61 -10.11 11.12
N HIS A 328 15.56 -10.39 12.03
CA HIS A 328 15.70 -9.61 13.26
C HIS A 328 16.10 -8.15 12.97
N GLN A 329 16.98 -7.91 12.01
CA GLN A 329 17.36 -6.56 11.58
C GLN A 329 16.17 -5.78 11.00
N ALA A 330 15.31 -6.42 10.20
CA ALA A 330 14.11 -5.80 9.69
C ALA A 330 13.12 -5.39 10.80
N ILE A 331 12.95 -6.24 11.82
CA ILE A 331 12.16 -5.89 13.01
C ILE A 331 12.81 -4.72 13.76
N ALA A 332 14.12 -4.77 14.00
CA ALA A 332 14.85 -3.70 14.69
C ALA A 332 14.73 -2.35 13.95
N GLY A 333 14.97 -2.32 12.64
CA GLY A 333 14.84 -1.10 11.83
C GLY A 333 13.40 -0.56 11.79
N PHE A 334 12.40 -1.45 11.83
CA PHE A 334 11.01 -1.02 11.97
C PHE A 334 10.75 -0.37 13.34
N LEU A 335 11.22 -0.98 14.43
CA LEU A 335 11.09 -0.42 15.78
C LEU A 335 11.81 0.92 15.89
N GLU A 336 13.05 1.01 15.42
CA GLU A 336 13.83 2.26 15.35
C GLU A 336 13.07 3.38 14.64
N SER A 337 12.36 3.06 13.55
CA SER A 337 11.55 4.05 12.83
C SER A 337 10.36 4.63 13.60
N HIS A 338 9.96 3.98 14.70
CA HIS A 338 8.87 4.39 15.59
C HIS A 338 9.37 4.87 16.96
N VAL A 339 10.66 4.73 17.28
CA VAL A 339 11.26 5.33 18.47
C VAL A 339 11.49 6.83 18.22
N PRO A 340 11.07 7.73 19.13
CA PRO A 340 11.31 9.16 18.98
C PRO A 340 12.79 9.42 18.74
N SER A 341 13.11 10.00 17.59
CA SER A 341 14.47 10.40 17.24
C SER A 341 14.45 11.79 16.64
N PHE A 342 15.35 12.65 17.12
CA PHE A 342 15.55 14.00 16.59
C PHE A 342 16.09 14.00 15.15
N ALA A 343 16.47 12.82 14.65
CA ALA A 343 17.10 12.62 13.37
C ALA A 343 16.15 12.31 12.20
N TRP A 344 14.90 11.93 12.48
CA TRP A 344 14.06 11.26 11.49
C TRP A 344 12.78 12.03 11.17
N ASP A 345 12.58 12.31 9.88
CA ASP A 345 11.36 12.94 9.36
C ASP A 345 10.08 12.11 9.61
N ARG A 346 10.19 10.78 9.75
CA ARG A 346 9.01 9.91 9.97
C ARG A 346 8.26 10.23 11.26
N TRP A 347 8.98 10.54 12.34
CA TRP A 347 8.36 10.92 13.61
C TRP A 347 7.58 12.23 13.48
N ARG A 348 8.03 13.13 12.60
CA ARG A 348 7.35 14.39 12.30
C ARG A 348 6.06 14.18 11.53
N VAL A 349 6.05 13.25 10.57
CA VAL A 349 4.84 12.90 9.80
C VAL A 349 3.81 12.22 10.69
N LEU A 350 4.23 11.28 11.55
CA LEU A 350 3.33 10.68 12.55
C LEU A 350 2.79 11.72 13.54
N ALA A 351 3.64 12.58 14.11
CA ALA A 351 3.21 13.62 15.05
C ALA A 351 2.19 14.59 14.44
N ARG A 352 2.38 15.00 13.18
CA ARG A 352 1.43 15.85 12.43
C ARG A 352 0.07 15.19 12.19
N HIS A 353 0.02 13.86 12.08
CA HIS A 353 -1.23 13.12 11.86
C HIS A 353 -2.10 13.07 13.13
N PHE A 354 -1.50 13.12 14.32
CA PHE A 354 -2.21 13.04 15.60
C PHE A 354 -2.42 14.39 16.30
N ALA A 355 -1.59 15.40 16.04
CA ALA A 355 -1.74 16.75 16.61
C ALA A 355 -1.08 17.82 15.71
N PRO A 356 -1.81 18.39 14.73
CA PRO A 356 -1.24 19.29 13.72
C PRO A 356 -0.62 20.59 14.31
N ASP A 357 -1.06 21.02 15.50
CA ASP A 357 -0.63 22.27 16.14
C ASP A 357 0.37 22.07 17.31
N ALA A 358 0.83 20.84 17.58
CA ALA A 358 1.56 20.50 18.81
C ALA A 358 3.06 20.22 18.63
N VAL A 359 3.69 20.70 17.56
CA VAL A 359 5.16 20.59 17.43
C VAL A 359 5.80 21.85 18.01
N PRO A 360 6.40 21.83 19.22
CA PRO A 360 7.00 23.02 19.81
C PRO A 360 8.09 23.62 18.91
N PRO A 361 8.21 24.97 18.82
CA PRO A 361 9.18 25.66 17.95
C PRO A 361 10.64 25.22 18.15
N SER A 362 10.99 24.72 19.34
CA SER A 362 12.31 24.17 19.66
C SER A 362 12.67 22.92 18.84
N LEU A 363 11.68 22.12 18.40
CA LEU A 363 11.91 20.93 17.57
C LEU A 363 12.16 21.28 16.10
N LEU A 364 11.62 22.39 15.60
CA LEU A 364 11.90 22.88 14.25
C LEU A 364 13.35 23.37 14.16
N ALA A 365 13.77 24.20 15.13
CA ALA A 365 15.13 24.73 15.21
C ALA A 365 16.20 23.63 15.32
N LEU A 366 15.93 22.55 16.08
CA LEU A 366 16.92 21.48 16.29
C LEU A 366 17.15 20.62 15.04
N ALA A 367 16.13 20.35 14.22
CA ALA A 367 16.36 19.60 12.98
C ALA A 367 16.93 20.46 11.85
N GLU A 368 16.66 21.76 11.86
CA GLU A 368 17.31 22.67 10.93
C GLU A 368 18.80 22.78 11.24
N ALA A 369 19.15 22.87 12.54
CA ALA A 369 20.54 22.75 12.99
C ALA A 369 21.17 21.39 12.66
N ARG A 370 20.41 20.29 12.74
CA ARG A 370 20.91 18.95 12.37
C ARG A 370 21.13 18.78 10.87
N ARG A 371 20.23 19.31 10.03
CA ARG A 371 20.38 19.31 8.57
C ARG A 371 21.65 20.06 8.16
N GLN A 372 21.93 21.18 8.81
CA GLN A 372 23.17 21.95 8.61
C GLN A 372 24.41 21.12 8.95
N VAL A 373 24.40 20.39 10.07
CA VAL A 373 25.51 19.52 10.47
C VAL A 373 25.70 18.36 9.47
N GLU A 374 24.63 17.74 8.99
CA GLU A 374 24.70 16.66 7.99
C GLU A 374 25.20 17.16 6.62
N GLU A 375 24.79 18.36 6.21
CA GLU A 375 25.28 19.03 5.00
C GLU A 375 26.79 19.35 5.10
N GLU A 376 27.24 19.82 6.27
CA GLU A 376 28.66 20.08 6.57
C GLU A 376 29.50 18.80 6.60
N GLU A 377 29.01 17.72 7.22
CA GLU A 377 29.69 16.42 7.23
C GLU A 377 29.79 15.84 5.82
N ALA A 378 28.71 15.89 5.03
CA ALA A 378 28.74 15.44 3.64
C ALA A 378 29.68 16.29 2.77
N ALA A 379 29.82 17.59 3.05
CA ALA A 379 30.79 18.45 2.38
C ALA A 379 32.24 18.09 2.76
N ARG A 380 32.51 17.76 4.04
CA ARG A 380 33.83 17.29 4.48
C ARG A 380 34.21 15.96 3.86
N VAL A 381 33.28 15.02 3.75
CA VAL A 381 33.53 13.71 3.09
C VAL A 381 33.90 13.93 1.63
N ARG A 382 33.18 14.80 0.91
CA ARG A 382 33.51 15.16 -0.49
C ARG A 382 34.91 15.80 -0.63
N ASP A 383 35.30 16.71 0.28
CA ASP A 383 36.63 17.33 0.26
C ASP A 383 37.74 16.29 0.52
N VAL A 384 37.51 15.30 1.40
CA VAL A 384 38.46 14.20 1.63
C VAL A 384 38.59 13.30 0.39
N GLU A 385 37.49 12.95 -0.26
CA GLU A 385 37.49 12.15 -1.50
C GLU A 385 38.18 12.90 -2.66
N GLU A 386 37.94 14.20 -2.79
CA GLU A 386 38.57 15.04 -3.81
C GLU A 386 40.09 15.16 -3.58
N ARG A 387 40.53 15.32 -2.33
CA ARG A 387 41.96 15.32 -1.99
C ARG A 387 42.64 13.97 -2.26
N ALA A 388 41.96 12.87 -1.95
CA ALA A 388 42.47 11.53 -2.27
C ALA A 388 42.62 11.34 -3.78
N ALA A 389 41.63 11.77 -4.57
CA ALA A 389 41.69 11.71 -6.03
C ALA A 389 42.82 12.59 -6.61
N LEU A 390 43.05 13.78 -6.04
CA LEU A 390 44.17 14.66 -6.42
C LEU A 390 45.53 14.04 -6.06
N GLN A 391 45.64 13.35 -4.93
CA GLN A 391 46.87 12.63 -4.57
C GLN A 391 47.17 11.49 -5.54
N ASP A 392 46.17 10.68 -5.89
CA ASP A 392 46.32 9.59 -6.87
C ASP A 392 46.73 10.12 -8.25
N GLU A 393 46.20 11.29 -8.66
CA GLU A 393 46.58 11.92 -9.92
C GLU A 393 48.00 12.50 -9.86
N MET A 394 48.40 13.11 -8.74
CA MET A 394 49.77 13.57 -8.53
C MET A 394 50.78 12.41 -8.60
N GLU A 395 50.45 11.26 -8.04
CA GLU A 395 51.30 10.07 -8.08
C GLU A 395 51.43 9.53 -9.51
N ARG A 396 50.32 9.44 -10.26
CA ARG A 396 50.33 9.10 -11.69
C ARG A 396 51.17 10.06 -12.54
N LEU A 397 51.08 11.36 -12.28
CA LEU A 397 51.89 12.36 -12.98
C LEU A 397 53.38 12.24 -12.65
N ARG A 398 53.73 11.96 -11.38
CA ARG A 398 55.13 11.68 -10.98
C ARG A 398 55.69 10.47 -11.70
N ASP A 399 54.94 9.37 -11.75
CA ASP A 399 55.34 8.16 -12.49
C ASP A 399 55.52 8.44 -13.98
N ARG A 400 54.64 9.27 -14.56
CA ARG A 400 54.74 9.69 -15.96
C ARG A 400 55.98 10.53 -16.22
N ILE A 401 56.30 11.47 -15.34
CA ILE A 401 57.53 12.29 -15.43
C ILE A 401 58.76 11.39 -15.35
N ALA A 402 58.84 10.48 -14.36
CA ALA A 402 59.96 9.56 -14.21
C ALA A 402 60.13 8.65 -15.45
N SER A 403 59.03 8.19 -16.04
CA SER A 403 59.05 7.42 -17.29
C SER A 403 59.57 8.25 -18.48
N LEU A 404 59.14 9.51 -18.60
CA LEU A 404 59.61 10.42 -19.65
C LEU A 404 61.09 10.78 -19.48
N GLU A 405 61.56 11.02 -18.24
CA GLU A 405 62.98 11.24 -17.94
C GLU A 405 63.83 10.04 -18.33
N THR A 406 63.34 8.82 -18.05
CA THR A 406 64.01 7.58 -18.45
C THR A 406 64.08 7.44 -19.98
N LEU A 407 62.98 7.73 -20.68
CA LEU A 407 62.92 7.73 -22.15
C LEU A 407 63.83 8.80 -22.77
N GLN A 408 63.89 9.98 -22.17
CA GLN A 408 64.75 11.07 -22.61
C GLN A 408 66.22 10.71 -22.42
N ALA A 409 66.60 10.15 -21.26
CA ALA A 409 67.95 9.65 -21.00
C ALA A 409 68.36 8.55 -22.00
N ALA A 410 67.47 7.59 -22.27
CA ALA A 410 67.69 6.56 -23.28
C ALA A 410 67.84 7.14 -24.70
N THR A 411 67.04 8.15 -25.04
CA THR A 411 67.13 8.87 -26.32
C THR A 411 68.47 9.59 -26.45
N TYR A 412 68.92 10.31 -25.40
CA TYR A 412 70.21 11.01 -25.38
C TYR A 412 71.42 10.06 -25.42
N ALA A 413 71.27 8.85 -24.86
CA ALA A 413 72.30 7.81 -24.93
C ALA A 413 72.34 7.06 -26.28
N SER A 414 71.30 7.19 -27.11
CA SER A 414 71.22 6.48 -28.39
C SER A 414 72.26 6.95 -29.42
N THR A 415 72.71 6.03 -30.25
CA THR A 415 73.69 6.27 -31.32
C THR A 415 73.18 7.32 -32.33
N SER A 416 71.89 7.29 -32.64
CA SER A 416 71.19 8.22 -33.54
C SER A 416 71.25 9.67 -33.04
N TRP A 417 71.08 9.88 -31.73
CA TRP A 417 71.15 11.20 -31.11
C TRP A 417 72.58 11.75 -31.11
N ARG A 418 73.57 10.91 -30.77
CA ARG A 418 75.00 11.28 -30.77
C ARG A 418 75.53 11.61 -32.16
N VAL A 419 75.10 10.88 -33.19
CA VAL A 419 75.52 11.11 -34.59
C VAL A 419 74.89 12.37 -35.19
N THR A 420 73.66 12.73 -34.79
CA THR A 420 72.96 13.93 -35.31
C THR A 420 73.22 15.20 -34.49
N THR A 421 73.97 15.13 -33.39
CA THR A 421 74.31 16.27 -32.54
C THR A 421 75.03 17.40 -33.31
N PRO A 422 76.04 17.13 -34.16
CA PRO A 422 76.73 18.18 -34.93
C PRO A 422 75.81 18.87 -35.96
N LEU A 423 74.84 18.14 -36.51
CA LEU A 423 73.89 18.65 -37.52
C LEU A 423 72.85 19.62 -36.93
N ARG A 424 72.53 19.50 -35.64
CA ARG A 424 71.56 20.37 -34.97
C ARG A 424 72.17 21.70 -34.52
N SER A 425 73.45 21.72 -34.17
CA SER A 425 74.19 22.97 -33.96
C SER A 425 74.26 23.83 -35.23
N VAL A 426 74.27 23.21 -36.41
CA VAL A 426 74.19 23.92 -37.70
C VAL A 426 72.77 24.43 -37.99
N ALA A 427 71.73 23.63 -37.73
CA ALA A 427 70.34 24.07 -37.91
C ALA A 427 69.92 25.21 -36.95
N ALA A 428 70.40 25.21 -35.71
CA ALA A 428 70.15 26.29 -34.74
C ALA A 428 70.90 27.60 -35.07
N TRP A 429 72.02 27.51 -35.81
CA TRP A 429 72.75 28.66 -36.32
C TRP A 429 72.05 29.29 -37.54
N LEU A 430 71.45 28.46 -38.42
CA LEU A 430 70.69 28.91 -39.59
C LEU A 430 69.30 29.51 -39.25
N GLY A 431 68.74 29.22 -38.08
CA GLY A 431 67.43 29.74 -37.63
C GLY A 431 67.49 31.04 -36.81
N ARG A 432 68.67 31.62 -36.58
CA ARG A 432 68.87 32.92 -35.90
C ARG A 432 69.50 33.97 -36.83
N GLY A 433 69.25 33.86 -38.14
CA GLY A 433 69.62 34.84 -39.16
C GLY A 433 68.40 35.59 -39.66
#